data_AF-A0A8J6PIC2-F1
#
_entry.id   AF-A0A8J6PIC2-F1
#
_cell.length_a   1.000
_cell.length_b   1.000
_cell.length_c   1.000
_cell.angle_alpha   90.00
_cell.angle_beta   90.00
_cell.angle_gamma   90.00
#
_symmetry.space_group_name_H-M   'P 1'
#
loop_
_entity.id
_entity.type
_entity.pdbx_description
1 polymer ?
#
loop_
_entity_poly.entity_id
_entity_poly.type
_entity_poly.pdbx_seq_one_letter_code
_entity_poly.pdbx_strand_id
1 'polypeptide(L)'
;YWGTRIDDRHEYVVRGTRGTTADLSFQVLSGNYTAANVPGSESAFDDRAFEIDDDGSYEIRFGPEPSAGRRNYFQLAPGSSQLVVREVYSDWNQRRGTIRIARTDTAGLAPAVLTAEGVERRYARAAKALIERVQTWLEFPKWFYLDLPVNTMTEPRLTPGGLATQYSSAGHFELREDQALVITVPRAEVPYQGFQLGSRWYISMDYANHQTSLNANQAQVDPDGNIRMVVSRRNPGVTNWLETLDHETGFLQFRWQRVDQPLTESDGPHVELIDVAAVHEHLPYYDSNRITAEGFQARIARRQQQVAARMLG
;
A
#
# COMPACT_ATOMS: atom_id res chain seq x y z
N TYR A 1 1.49 -5.13 -6.88
CA TYR A 1 1.91 -6.19 -5.96
C TYR A 1 2.16 -7.45 -6.75
N TRP A 2 3.24 -8.16 -6.42
CA TRP A 2 3.49 -9.55 -6.83
C TRP A 2 3.89 -10.36 -5.59
N GLY A 3 3.64 -11.65 -5.64
CA GLY A 3 4.03 -12.56 -4.58
C GLY A 3 4.26 -13.95 -5.13
N THR A 4 5.30 -14.62 -4.64
CA THR A 4 5.57 -16.02 -4.97
C THR A 4 6.09 -16.78 -3.76
N ARG A 5 5.90 -18.09 -3.77
CA ARG A 5 6.55 -18.99 -2.81
C ARG A 5 8.02 -19.17 -3.22
N ILE A 6 8.89 -19.17 -2.22
CA ILE A 6 10.30 -19.54 -2.34
C ILE A 6 10.64 -20.58 -1.27
N ASP A 7 11.79 -21.23 -1.42
CA ASP A 7 12.34 -22.21 -0.50
C ASP A 7 13.77 -21.77 -0.19
N ASP A 8 14.05 -21.57 1.09
CA ASP A 8 15.31 -21.04 1.62
C ASP A 8 16.55 -21.87 1.26
N ARG A 9 16.38 -23.12 0.81
CA ARG A 9 17.48 -24.01 0.41
C ARG A 9 17.93 -23.84 -1.04
N HIS A 10 17.19 -23.06 -1.84
CA HIS A 10 17.46 -22.91 -3.27
C HIS A 10 17.83 -21.47 -3.63
N GLU A 11 18.56 -21.32 -4.74
CA GLU A 11 18.86 -20.01 -5.31
C GLU A 11 17.83 -19.62 -6.39
N TYR A 12 17.46 -18.35 -6.39
CA TYR A 12 16.55 -17.72 -7.33
C TYR A 12 17.23 -16.51 -7.96
N VAL A 13 16.98 -16.31 -9.26
CA VAL A 13 17.34 -15.10 -9.98
C VAL A 13 16.07 -14.33 -10.34
N VAL A 14 16.02 -13.05 -9.96
CA VAL A 14 14.98 -12.11 -10.31
C VAL A 14 15.55 -11.13 -11.31
N ARG A 15 14.90 -11.01 -12.47
CA ARG A 15 15.30 -10.08 -13.53
C ARG A 15 14.14 -9.18 -13.92
N GLY A 16 14.45 -7.97 -14.33
CA GLY A 16 13.43 -7.01 -14.66
C GLY A 16 13.94 -5.75 -15.29
N THR A 17 13.00 -4.81 -15.46
CA THR A 17 13.27 -3.41 -15.77
C THR A 17 12.58 -2.56 -14.72
N ARG A 18 13.21 -1.48 -14.27
CA ARG A 18 12.73 -0.70 -13.11
C ARG A 18 11.41 0.03 -13.37
N GLY A 19 11.17 0.49 -14.61
CA GLY A 19 10.04 1.37 -14.91
C GLY A 19 10.24 2.78 -14.32
N THR A 20 9.15 3.52 -14.16
CA THR A 20 9.17 4.92 -13.67
C THR A 20 8.29 5.14 -12.43
N THR A 21 7.93 4.07 -11.73
CA THR A 21 7.09 4.10 -10.53
C THR A 21 7.88 4.66 -9.34
N ALA A 22 7.18 5.23 -8.35
CA ALA A 22 7.79 5.92 -7.21
C ALA A 22 8.63 5.00 -6.32
N ASP A 23 8.18 3.77 -6.12
CA ASP A 23 8.89 2.77 -5.31
C ASP A 23 8.79 1.38 -5.96
N LEU A 24 9.88 0.63 -5.84
CA LEU A 24 9.94 -0.81 -6.10
C LEU A 24 10.65 -1.47 -4.92
N SER A 25 9.91 -2.23 -4.12
CA SER A 25 10.43 -2.86 -2.91
C SER A 25 10.21 -4.37 -2.88
N PHE A 26 11.19 -5.07 -2.34
CA PHE A 26 11.25 -6.51 -2.20
C PHE A 26 11.22 -6.87 -0.72
N GLN A 27 10.52 -7.94 -0.39
CA GLN A 27 10.41 -8.42 0.96
C GLN A 27 10.40 -9.95 0.99
N VAL A 28 11.27 -10.51 1.81
CA VAL A 28 11.32 -11.94 2.13
C VAL A 28 10.63 -12.15 3.48
N LEU A 29 9.60 -13.00 3.47
CA LEU A 29 8.82 -13.33 4.67
C LEU A 29 9.04 -14.77 5.11
N SER A 30 9.15 -14.97 6.43
CA SER A 30 9.12 -16.26 7.09
C SER A 30 7.70 -16.58 7.56
N GLY A 31 7.10 -17.63 6.99
CA GLY A 31 5.72 -18.03 7.28
C GLY A 31 4.63 -17.20 6.59
N ASN A 32 3.42 -17.23 7.15
CA ASN A 32 2.23 -16.53 6.65
C ASN A 32 1.67 -15.61 7.76
N TYR A 33 0.91 -14.59 7.37
CA TYR A 33 -0.04 -13.95 8.28
C TYR A 33 -1.05 -14.98 8.78
N THR A 34 -1.28 -14.99 10.08
CA THR A 34 -2.30 -15.80 10.75
C THR A 34 -3.12 -14.92 11.67
N ALA A 35 -4.26 -15.42 12.15
CA ALA A 35 -5.12 -14.72 13.11
C ALA A 35 -4.49 -14.49 14.49
N ALA A 36 -3.23 -14.88 14.72
CA ALA A 36 -2.50 -14.63 15.96
C ALA A 36 -1.11 -14.03 15.75
N ASN A 37 -0.61 -13.95 14.51
CA ASN A 37 0.79 -13.60 14.25
C ASN A 37 0.98 -12.86 12.92
N VAL A 38 1.84 -11.84 12.97
CA VAL A 38 2.40 -11.15 11.80
C VAL A 38 3.70 -11.88 11.42
N PRO A 39 3.92 -12.27 10.14
CA PRO A 39 5.12 -12.99 9.74
C PRO A 39 6.36 -12.13 9.97
N GLY A 40 7.48 -12.79 10.29
CA GLY A 40 8.79 -12.16 10.34
C GLY A 40 9.18 -11.64 8.96
N SER A 41 9.80 -10.46 8.93
CA SER A 41 10.43 -9.92 7.73
C SER A 41 11.93 -10.18 7.85
N GLU A 42 12.42 -11.19 7.15
CA GLU A 42 13.84 -11.59 7.19
C GLU A 42 14.72 -10.59 6.45
N SER A 43 14.18 -10.02 5.37
CA SER A 43 14.81 -8.95 4.61
C SER A 43 13.74 -8.12 3.92
N ALA A 44 13.87 -6.80 3.96
CA ALA A 44 13.08 -5.91 3.12
C ALA A 44 13.92 -4.71 2.70
N PHE A 45 13.83 -4.35 1.43
CA PHE A 45 14.60 -3.28 0.84
C PHE A 45 13.87 -2.74 -0.38
N ASP A 46 14.24 -1.54 -0.79
CA ASP A 46 13.80 -0.94 -2.04
C ASP A 46 14.92 -0.91 -3.08
N ASP A 47 14.61 -0.36 -4.25
CA ASP A 47 15.51 -0.24 -5.39
C ASP A 47 16.83 0.50 -5.16
N ARG A 48 17.03 1.14 -4.00
CA ARG A 48 18.31 1.78 -3.63
C ARG A 48 19.33 0.78 -3.11
N ALA A 49 18.90 -0.43 -2.78
CA ALA A 49 19.76 -1.47 -2.22
C ALA A 49 20.39 -2.39 -3.27
N PHE A 50 20.09 -2.20 -4.56
CA PHE A 50 20.68 -2.96 -5.65
C PHE A 50 20.99 -2.07 -6.84
N GLU A 51 21.95 -2.49 -7.65
CA GLU A 51 22.35 -1.79 -8.86
C GLU A 51 21.34 -2.04 -9.98
N ILE A 52 20.99 -0.97 -10.69
CA ILE A 52 20.17 -0.96 -11.90
C ILE A 52 21.09 -0.48 -13.02
N ASP A 53 21.14 -1.21 -14.12
CA ASP A 53 21.96 -0.88 -15.28
C ASP A 53 21.43 0.38 -15.98
N ASP A 54 22.27 1.02 -16.80
CA ASP A 54 21.93 2.29 -17.49
C ASP A 54 20.69 2.16 -18.41
N ASP A 55 20.41 0.96 -18.91
CA ASP A 55 19.22 0.65 -19.73
C ASP A 55 17.95 0.42 -18.88
N GLY A 56 18.07 0.54 -17.55
CA GLY A 56 17.01 0.35 -16.57
C GLY A 56 16.77 -1.11 -16.21
N SER A 57 17.57 -2.05 -16.71
CA SER A 57 17.47 -3.46 -16.34
C SER A 57 18.14 -3.75 -14.99
N TYR A 58 17.73 -4.84 -14.34
CA TYR A 58 18.34 -5.28 -13.09
C TYR A 58 18.30 -6.81 -12.99
N GLU A 59 19.29 -7.36 -12.29
CA GLU A 59 19.35 -8.76 -11.82
C GLU A 59 19.60 -8.78 -10.31
N ILE A 60 18.76 -9.51 -9.58
CA ILE A 60 18.88 -9.75 -8.14
C ILE A 60 18.91 -11.25 -7.90
N ARG A 61 19.78 -11.71 -7.00
CA ARG A 61 19.83 -13.12 -6.57
C ARG A 61 19.40 -13.27 -5.12
N PHE A 62 18.66 -14.33 -4.86
CA PHE A 62 18.25 -14.75 -3.52
C PHE A 62 18.72 -16.19 -3.31
N GLY A 63 19.43 -16.50 -2.23
CA GLY A 63 19.86 -17.88 -1.96
C GLY A 63 20.34 -18.10 -0.52
N PRO A 64 20.59 -19.36 -0.12
CA PRO A 64 20.90 -19.73 1.27
C PRO A 64 22.23 -19.17 1.78
N GLU A 65 23.21 -19.04 0.88
CA GLU A 65 24.57 -18.64 1.25
C GLU A 65 24.65 -17.16 1.63
N PRO A 66 25.54 -16.74 2.55
CA PRO A 66 25.78 -15.33 2.84
C PRO A 66 26.17 -14.55 1.58
N SER A 67 25.82 -13.27 1.50
CA SER A 67 26.15 -12.45 0.32
C SER A 67 27.66 -12.41 0.05
N ALA A 68 28.50 -12.40 1.08
CA ALA A 68 29.97 -12.39 0.98
C ALA A 68 30.51 -11.31 0.03
N GLY A 69 29.85 -10.15 -0.01
CA GLY A 69 30.20 -9.04 -0.91
C GLY A 69 29.74 -9.20 -2.35
N ARG A 70 29.01 -10.28 -2.70
CA ARG A 70 28.38 -10.42 -4.02
C ARG A 70 27.38 -9.28 -4.24
N ARG A 71 27.53 -8.61 -5.39
CA ARG A 71 26.60 -7.58 -5.84
C ARG A 71 25.21 -8.15 -6.05
N ASN A 72 24.18 -7.37 -5.70
CA ASN A 72 22.75 -7.69 -5.85
C ASN A 72 22.35 -9.09 -5.33
N TYR A 73 23.04 -9.60 -4.30
CA TYR A 73 22.74 -10.90 -3.71
C TYR A 73 22.20 -10.71 -2.29
N PHE A 74 21.03 -11.28 -2.03
CA PHE A 74 20.35 -11.24 -0.75
C PHE A 74 20.22 -12.65 -0.18
N GLN A 75 20.67 -12.83 1.06
CA GLN A 75 20.57 -14.13 1.71
C GLN A 75 19.12 -14.47 2.07
N LEU A 76 18.72 -15.71 1.80
CA LEU A 76 17.50 -16.31 2.34
C LEU A 76 17.82 -16.92 3.70
N ALA A 77 17.35 -16.28 4.76
CA ALA A 77 17.46 -16.84 6.10
C ALA A 77 16.64 -18.14 6.22
N PRO A 78 17.03 -19.09 7.09
CA PRO A 78 16.26 -20.28 7.36
C PRO A 78 14.79 -19.96 7.71
N GLY A 79 13.84 -20.63 7.04
CA GLY A 79 12.40 -20.38 7.16
C GLY A 79 11.82 -19.38 6.16
N SER A 80 12.66 -18.75 5.32
CA SER A 80 12.20 -17.89 4.22
C SER A 80 11.28 -18.68 3.28
N SER A 81 10.07 -18.18 3.05
CA SER A 81 9.04 -18.96 2.35
C SER A 81 8.23 -18.19 1.31
N GLN A 82 8.37 -16.86 1.29
CA GLN A 82 7.66 -15.97 0.37
C GLN A 82 8.55 -14.80 -0.03
N LEU A 83 8.53 -14.48 -1.32
CA LEU A 83 9.01 -13.21 -1.85
C LEU A 83 7.80 -12.37 -2.23
N VAL A 84 7.67 -11.19 -1.65
CA VAL A 84 6.66 -10.18 -1.96
C VAL A 84 7.33 -8.99 -2.60
N VAL A 85 6.80 -8.54 -3.72
CA VAL A 85 7.28 -7.36 -4.43
C VAL A 85 6.17 -6.32 -4.50
N ARG A 86 6.49 -5.10 -4.08
CA ARG A 86 5.56 -3.96 -4.09
C ARG A 86 6.08 -2.94 -5.09
N GLU A 87 5.16 -2.44 -5.90
CA GLU A 87 5.44 -1.35 -6.83
C GLU A 87 4.38 -0.30 -6.57
N VAL A 88 4.83 0.94 -6.34
CA VAL A 88 3.98 2.02 -5.85
C VAL A 88 4.03 3.21 -6.79
N TYR A 89 2.85 3.75 -7.05
CA TYR A 89 2.61 4.80 -8.05
C TYR A 89 2.24 6.08 -7.31
N SER A 90 3.09 7.09 -7.40
CA SER A 90 2.72 8.45 -6.98
C SER A 90 1.95 9.16 -8.09
N ASP A 91 2.28 8.91 -9.36
CA ASP A 91 1.41 9.24 -10.50
C ASP A 91 0.96 7.96 -11.18
N TRP A 92 -0.35 7.80 -11.36
CA TRP A 92 -0.92 6.60 -11.97
C TRP A 92 -0.68 6.51 -13.48
N ASN A 93 -0.11 7.54 -14.11
CA ASN A 93 0.42 7.49 -15.48
C ASN A 93 1.85 6.90 -15.56
N GLN A 94 2.52 6.66 -14.43
CA GLN A 94 3.87 6.08 -14.44
C GLN A 94 3.88 4.71 -15.13
N ARG A 95 4.98 4.44 -15.85
CA ARG A 95 5.15 3.17 -16.57
C ARG A 95 5.69 2.11 -15.63
N ARG A 96 4.99 0.99 -15.56
CA ARG A 96 5.40 -0.15 -14.77
C ARG A 96 6.71 -0.77 -15.27
N GLY A 97 7.47 -1.34 -14.34
CA GLY A 97 8.60 -2.19 -14.67
C GLY A 97 8.19 -3.59 -15.12
N THR A 98 9.19 -4.43 -15.42
CA THR A 98 8.99 -5.88 -15.58
C THR A 98 9.68 -6.64 -14.45
N ILE A 99 9.14 -7.78 -14.06
CA ILE A 99 9.72 -8.66 -13.04
C ILE A 99 9.50 -10.11 -13.45
N ARG A 100 10.56 -10.91 -13.41
CA ARG A 100 10.54 -12.35 -13.66
C ARG A 100 11.44 -13.04 -12.64
N ILE A 101 11.02 -14.19 -12.14
CA ILE A 101 11.80 -15.01 -11.21
C ILE A 101 11.99 -16.41 -11.78
N ALA A 102 13.18 -16.96 -11.62
CA ALA A 102 13.48 -18.35 -11.92
C ALA A 102 14.30 -18.97 -10.79
N ARG A 103 13.99 -20.22 -10.41
CA ARG A 103 14.85 -21.03 -9.55
C ARG A 103 15.99 -21.59 -10.40
N THR A 104 17.24 -21.38 -9.98
CA THR A 104 18.42 -21.56 -10.84
C THR A 104 18.68 -23.03 -11.19
N ASP A 105 18.42 -23.95 -10.27
CA ASP A 105 18.64 -25.40 -10.42
C ASP A 105 17.61 -26.12 -11.30
N THR A 106 16.48 -25.46 -11.61
CA THR A 106 15.42 -26.02 -12.47
C THR A 106 15.05 -25.13 -13.65
N ALA A 107 15.79 -24.06 -13.87
CA ALA A 107 15.65 -23.25 -15.06
C ALA A 107 15.90 -24.11 -16.31
N GLY A 108 14.97 -24.08 -17.26
CA GLY A 108 15.04 -24.89 -18.49
C GLY A 108 14.53 -26.34 -18.34
N LEU A 109 14.11 -26.76 -17.14
CA LEU A 109 13.49 -28.07 -16.93
C LEU A 109 11.97 -27.99 -17.02
N ALA A 110 11.34 -29.05 -17.51
CA ALA A 110 9.89 -29.20 -17.43
C ALA A 110 9.47 -29.39 -15.96
N PRO A 111 8.33 -28.81 -15.52
CA PRO A 111 7.76 -29.12 -14.22
C PRO A 111 7.48 -30.62 -14.08
N ALA A 112 7.56 -31.14 -12.85
CA ALA A 112 7.17 -32.52 -12.58
C ALA A 112 5.70 -32.78 -12.98
N VAL A 113 5.44 -33.98 -13.49
CA VAL A 113 4.08 -34.41 -13.87
C VAL A 113 3.16 -34.32 -12.65
N LEU A 114 1.97 -33.74 -12.84
CA LEU A 114 0.97 -33.66 -11.79
C LEU A 114 0.45 -35.07 -11.45
N THR A 115 0.46 -35.40 -10.16
CA THR A 115 -0.19 -36.60 -9.63
C THR A 115 -1.53 -36.22 -9.01
N ALA A 116 -2.48 -37.16 -8.97
CA ALA A 116 -3.77 -36.95 -8.30
C ALA A 116 -3.60 -36.50 -6.84
N GLU A 117 -2.72 -37.18 -6.09
CA GLU A 117 -2.36 -36.81 -4.71
C GLU A 117 -1.73 -35.41 -4.61
N GLY A 118 -0.91 -35.02 -5.58
CA GLY A 118 -0.31 -33.69 -5.66
C GLY A 118 -1.36 -32.60 -5.87
N VAL A 119 -2.35 -32.87 -6.72
CA VAL A 119 -3.48 -31.97 -6.98
C VAL A 119 -4.38 -31.87 -5.74
N GLU A 120 -4.72 -33.00 -5.12
CA GLU A 120 -5.52 -33.05 -3.89
C GLU A 120 -4.87 -32.22 -2.77
N ARG A 121 -3.56 -32.38 -2.55
CA ARG A 121 -2.81 -31.57 -1.58
C ARG A 121 -2.86 -30.06 -1.87
N ARG A 122 -2.87 -29.66 -3.15
CA ARG A 122 -2.99 -28.24 -3.53
C ARG A 122 -4.38 -27.70 -3.18
N TYR A 123 -5.45 -28.44 -3.49
CA TYR A 123 -6.81 -28.05 -3.14
C TYR A 123 -7.02 -27.99 -1.62
N ALA A 124 -6.54 -28.98 -0.87
CA ALA A 124 -6.62 -28.97 0.60
C ALA A 124 -5.90 -27.75 1.19
N ARG A 125 -4.72 -27.40 0.68
CA ARG A 125 -3.99 -26.19 1.09
C ARG A 125 -4.75 -24.91 0.73
N ALA A 126 -5.35 -24.83 -0.45
CA ALA A 126 -6.14 -23.67 -0.88
C ALA A 126 -7.38 -23.49 0.00
N ALA A 127 -8.10 -24.57 0.31
CA ALA A 127 -9.27 -24.54 1.18
C ALA A 127 -8.92 -24.07 2.60
N LYS A 128 -7.84 -24.63 3.18
CA LYS A 128 -7.31 -24.20 4.48
C LYS A 128 -6.90 -22.72 4.46
N ALA A 129 -6.14 -22.31 3.45
CA ALA A 129 -5.68 -20.93 3.32
C ALA A 129 -6.83 -19.93 3.18
N LEU A 130 -7.92 -20.28 2.49
CA LEU A 130 -9.11 -19.43 2.39
C LEU A 130 -9.69 -19.12 3.77
N ILE A 131 -9.94 -20.15 4.58
CA ILE A 131 -10.52 -20.00 5.92
C ILE A 131 -9.59 -19.18 6.82
N GLU A 132 -8.30 -19.54 6.86
CA GLU A 132 -7.30 -18.86 7.68
C GLU A 132 -7.14 -17.39 7.30
N ARG A 133 -7.19 -17.05 6.00
CA ARG A 133 -7.07 -15.66 5.54
C ARG A 133 -8.26 -14.83 5.95
N VAL A 134 -9.48 -15.35 5.85
CA VAL A 134 -10.68 -14.64 6.32
C VAL A 134 -10.58 -14.34 7.81
N GLN A 135 -10.25 -15.35 8.62
CA GLN A 135 -10.07 -15.17 10.07
C GLN A 135 -8.98 -14.13 10.37
N THR A 136 -7.84 -14.22 9.69
CA THR A 136 -6.72 -13.29 9.88
C THR A 136 -7.11 -11.84 9.62
N TRP A 137 -7.81 -11.57 8.51
CA TRP A 137 -8.17 -10.20 8.15
C TRP A 137 -9.35 -9.64 8.94
N LEU A 138 -10.11 -10.48 9.64
CA LEU A 138 -11.10 -10.04 10.63
C LEU A 138 -10.46 -9.68 11.98
N GLU A 139 -9.37 -10.36 12.36
CA GLU A 139 -8.63 -10.04 13.58
C GLU A 139 -7.67 -8.85 13.38
N PHE A 140 -7.07 -8.71 12.20
CA PHE A 140 -6.04 -7.70 11.93
C PHE A 140 -6.44 -6.27 12.35
N PRO A 141 -7.65 -5.76 12.04
CA PRO A 141 -8.04 -4.42 12.46
C PRO A 141 -8.10 -4.23 13.97
N LYS A 142 -8.40 -5.29 14.74
CA LYS A 142 -8.46 -5.20 16.20
C LYS A 142 -7.11 -4.80 16.79
N TRP A 143 -6.01 -5.34 16.25
CA TRP A 143 -4.67 -5.09 16.76
C TRP A 143 -4.13 -3.68 16.48
N PHE A 144 -4.55 -3.08 15.37
CA PHE A 144 -3.91 -1.87 14.85
C PHE A 144 -4.84 -0.67 14.69
N TYR A 145 -6.15 -0.88 14.75
CA TYR A 145 -7.15 0.15 14.45
C TYR A 145 -8.22 0.27 15.53
N LEU A 146 -8.91 -0.82 15.88
CA LEU A 146 -10.17 -0.72 16.62
C LEU A 146 -10.00 -0.36 18.11
N ASP A 147 -8.81 -0.56 18.67
CA ASP A 147 -8.48 -0.09 20.03
C ASP A 147 -8.11 1.41 20.08
N LEU A 148 -7.98 2.07 18.91
CA LEU A 148 -7.76 3.51 18.85
C LEU A 148 -9.06 4.27 19.12
N PRO A 149 -8.99 5.51 19.64
CA PRO A 149 -10.16 6.38 19.69
C PRO A 149 -10.76 6.55 18.29
N VAL A 150 -12.09 6.48 18.19
CA VAL A 150 -12.80 6.71 16.93
C VAL A 150 -12.57 8.14 16.44
N ASN A 151 -12.54 8.33 15.12
CA ASN A 151 -12.35 9.63 14.47
C ASN A 151 -11.02 10.31 14.82
N THR A 152 -10.00 9.54 15.18
CA THR A 152 -8.62 10.01 15.32
C THR A 152 -7.67 9.14 14.48
N MET A 153 -6.42 9.59 14.37
CA MET A 153 -5.35 8.83 13.73
C MET A 153 -4.09 8.89 14.59
N THR A 154 -3.27 7.84 14.51
CA THR A 154 -1.97 7.82 15.21
C THR A 154 -0.98 8.76 14.54
N GLU A 155 0.07 9.14 15.26
CA GLU A 155 1.29 9.67 14.66
C GLU A 155 1.90 8.71 13.61
N PRO A 156 2.74 9.20 12.68
CA PRO A 156 3.49 8.36 11.77
C PRO A 156 4.46 7.48 12.53
N ARG A 157 4.41 6.17 12.28
CA ARG A 157 5.34 5.19 12.82
C ARG A 157 5.83 4.24 11.75
N LEU A 158 6.99 3.62 11.96
CA LEU A 158 7.47 2.55 11.08
C LEU A 158 6.40 1.46 10.95
N THR A 159 6.16 1.05 9.71
CA THR A 159 5.10 0.09 9.42
C THR A 159 5.46 -1.28 9.99
N PRO A 160 4.58 -1.89 10.82
CA PRO A 160 4.79 -3.25 11.31
C PRO A 160 4.95 -4.26 10.15
N GLY A 161 5.80 -5.26 10.37
CA GLY A 161 6.10 -6.28 9.35
C GLY A 161 7.25 -5.90 8.42
N GLY A 162 8.13 -4.97 8.82
CA GLY A 162 9.48 -4.85 8.27
C GLY A 162 9.63 -4.13 6.94
N LEU A 163 8.69 -3.26 6.54
CA LEU A 163 8.90 -2.37 5.39
C LEU A 163 9.81 -1.20 5.80
N ALA A 164 11.12 -1.40 5.66
CA ALA A 164 12.16 -0.60 6.30
C ALA A 164 12.05 0.92 6.10
N THR A 165 11.51 1.36 4.96
CA THR A 165 11.44 2.78 4.57
C THR A 165 10.01 3.31 4.50
N GLN A 166 9.05 2.57 5.07
CA GLN A 166 7.64 2.93 5.08
C GLN A 166 7.14 3.31 6.47
N TYR A 167 6.61 4.52 6.58
CA TYR A 167 5.84 4.98 7.73
C TYR A 167 4.35 4.84 7.45
N SER A 168 3.57 4.60 8.50
CA SER A 168 2.12 4.54 8.44
C SER A 168 1.51 5.31 9.61
N SER A 169 0.35 5.91 9.36
CA SER A 169 -0.57 6.38 10.38
C SER A 169 -1.91 5.69 10.15
N ALA A 170 -2.56 5.27 11.23
CA ALA A 170 -3.75 4.44 11.21
C ALA A 170 -4.85 5.05 12.09
N GLY A 171 -6.10 4.86 11.69
CA GLY A 171 -7.27 5.26 12.46
C GLY A 171 -8.53 4.58 11.94
N HIS A 172 -9.64 4.78 12.62
CA HIS A 172 -10.95 4.34 12.13
C HIS A 172 -11.97 5.45 12.35
N PHE A 173 -13.00 5.46 11.52
CA PHE A 173 -14.04 6.47 11.56
C PHE A 173 -15.39 5.85 11.90
N GLU A 174 -16.23 6.67 12.52
CA GLU A 174 -17.67 6.49 12.65
C GLU A 174 -18.34 7.84 12.40
N LEU A 175 -19.09 7.95 11.32
CA LEU A 175 -19.67 9.22 10.84
C LEU A 175 -21.15 9.06 10.55
N ARG A 176 -21.95 9.98 11.10
CA ARG A 176 -23.33 10.21 10.65
C ARG A 176 -23.33 10.87 9.27
N GLU A 177 -24.50 10.91 8.64
CA GLU A 177 -24.70 11.55 7.32
C GLU A 177 -24.17 12.98 7.23
N ASP A 178 -24.35 13.71 8.33
CA ASP A 178 -24.13 15.12 8.44
C ASP A 178 -22.74 15.48 8.95
N GLN A 179 -21.90 14.48 9.23
CA GLN A 179 -20.56 14.67 9.77
C GLN A 179 -19.46 14.48 8.73
N ALA A 180 -18.34 15.15 8.97
CA ALA A 180 -17.12 15.03 8.20
C ALA A 180 -15.91 14.97 9.13
N LEU A 181 -14.85 14.29 8.68
CA LEU A 181 -13.51 14.49 9.22
C LEU A 181 -12.75 15.45 8.33
N VAL A 182 -12.22 16.53 8.91
CA VAL A 182 -11.16 17.33 8.28
C VAL A 182 -9.84 16.77 8.77
N ILE A 183 -9.04 16.24 7.84
CA ILE A 183 -7.73 15.67 8.10
C ILE A 183 -6.68 16.60 7.51
N THR A 184 -5.89 17.25 8.37
CA THR A 184 -4.78 18.11 7.98
C THR A 184 -3.47 17.37 8.16
N VAL A 185 -2.63 17.32 7.12
CA VAL A 185 -1.30 16.69 7.18
C VAL A 185 -0.29 17.51 6.38
N PRO A 186 0.95 17.71 6.86
CA PRO A 186 1.98 18.35 6.06
C PRO A 186 2.26 17.57 4.77
N ARG A 187 2.48 18.30 3.66
CA ARG A 187 3.05 17.71 2.45
C ARG A 187 4.47 17.28 2.77
N ALA A 188 4.73 15.98 2.74
CA ALA A 188 6.05 15.43 2.97
C ALA A 188 6.86 15.44 1.66
N GLU A 189 8.14 15.79 1.76
CA GLU A 189 9.13 15.71 0.67
C GLU A 189 9.64 14.27 0.51
N VAL A 190 8.72 13.36 0.18
CA VAL A 190 9.00 11.94 -0.03
C VAL A 190 8.44 11.47 -1.37
N PRO A 191 9.03 10.44 -2.00
CA PRO A 191 8.57 9.95 -3.31
C PRO A 191 7.09 9.51 -3.34
N TYR A 192 6.56 9.04 -2.21
CA TYR A 192 5.15 8.71 -2.08
C TYR A 192 4.62 9.05 -0.67
N GLN A 193 3.57 9.85 -0.64
CA GLN A 193 2.68 10.07 0.50
C GLN A 193 1.26 9.86 0.00
N GLY A 194 0.46 9.07 0.70
CA GLY A 194 -0.94 8.90 0.33
C GLY A 194 -1.84 8.38 1.42
N PHE A 195 -3.12 8.68 1.25
CA PHE A 195 -4.23 8.34 2.12
C PHE A 195 -5.21 7.40 1.40
N GLN A 196 -5.79 6.46 2.12
CA GLN A 196 -6.88 5.61 1.62
C GLN A 196 -7.91 5.31 2.71
N LEU A 197 -9.17 5.16 2.27
CA LEU A 197 -10.25 4.57 3.04
C LEU A 197 -10.29 3.05 2.86
N GLY A 198 -10.54 2.33 3.95
CA GLY A 198 -10.79 0.90 3.97
C GLY A 198 -12.17 0.58 4.53
N SER A 199 -12.81 -0.47 4.02
CA SER A 199 -14.05 -0.99 4.63
C SER A 199 -13.73 -1.82 5.88
N ARG A 200 -14.76 -2.16 6.66
CA ARG A 200 -14.64 -3.03 7.85
C ARG A 200 -14.07 -4.43 7.55
N TRP A 201 -14.09 -4.85 6.29
CA TRP A 201 -13.48 -6.11 5.83
C TRP A 201 -11.97 -5.99 5.55
N TYR A 202 -11.37 -4.85 5.90
CA TYR A 202 -9.96 -4.53 5.68
C TYR A 202 -9.53 -4.63 4.21
N ILE A 203 -10.46 -4.27 3.32
CA ILE A 203 -10.22 -4.09 1.88
C ILE A 203 -10.39 -2.62 1.51
N SER A 204 -9.68 -2.16 0.49
CA SER A 204 -9.88 -0.83 -0.08
C SER A 204 -11.34 -0.66 -0.51
N MET A 205 -11.89 0.54 -0.32
CA MET A 205 -13.13 0.93 -1.01
C MET A 205 -12.91 1.01 -2.53
N ASP A 206 -13.98 1.25 -3.31
CA ASP A 206 -13.88 1.34 -4.78
C ASP A 206 -13.07 2.57 -5.20
N TYR A 207 -11.76 2.39 -5.25
CA TYR A 207 -10.82 3.41 -5.67
C TYR A 207 -10.74 3.53 -7.20
N ALA A 208 -11.43 2.71 -7.99
CA ALA A 208 -11.40 2.85 -9.44
C ALA A 208 -12.44 3.87 -9.91
N ASN A 209 -13.62 3.85 -9.28
CA ASN A 209 -14.77 4.67 -9.67
C ASN A 209 -15.10 5.79 -8.70
N HIS A 210 -14.53 5.81 -7.50
CA HIS A 210 -14.74 6.84 -6.50
C HIS A 210 -13.42 7.41 -5.97
N GLN A 211 -13.46 8.65 -5.47
CA GLN A 211 -12.34 9.26 -4.77
C GLN A 211 -12.32 8.78 -3.32
N THR A 212 -11.89 7.53 -3.10
CA THR A 212 -11.74 6.91 -1.77
C THR A 212 -10.29 6.87 -1.30
N SER A 213 -9.38 7.40 -2.12
CA SER A 213 -7.96 7.56 -1.81
C SER A 213 -7.38 8.75 -2.57
N LEU A 214 -6.37 9.37 -1.99
CA LEU A 214 -5.58 10.43 -2.60
C LEU A 214 -4.11 10.24 -2.23
N ASN A 215 -3.22 10.37 -3.21
CA ASN A 215 -1.80 10.60 -2.92
C ASN A 215 -1.46 12.08 -3.11
N ALA A 216 -0.27 12.48 -2.68
CA ALA A 216 0.16 13.87 -2.71
C ALA A 216 0.26 14.46 -4.13
N ASN A 217 0.35 13.65 -5.19
CA ASN A 217 0.31 14.14 -6.58
C ASN A 217 -1.12 14.33 -7.10
N GLN A 218 -2.12 13.76 -6.43
CA GLN A 218 -3.54 13.88 -6.78
C GLN A 218 -4.28 14.90 -5.91
N ALA A 219 -3.81 15.09 -4.68
CA ALA A 219 -4.35 16.05 -3.74
C ALA A 219 -3.91 17.48 -4.07
N GLN A 220 -4.79 18.44 -3.81
CA GLN A 220 -4.40 19.83 -3.71
C GLN A 220 -3.56 20.04 -2.45
N VAL A 221 -2.42 20.72 -2.61
CA VAL A 221 -1.61 21.24 -1.49
C VAL A 221 -1.95 22.71 -1.32
N ASP A 222 -2.26 23.10 -0.11
CA ASP A 222 -2.59 24.47 0.25
C ASP A 222 -1.33 25.35 0.28
N PRO A 223 -1.45 26.70 0.14
CA PRO A 223 -0.31 27.62 0.18
C PRO A 223 0.57 27.56 1.43
N ASP A 224 0.07 27.02 2.54
CA ASP A 224 0.82 26.81 3.77
C ASP A 224 1.58 25.47 3.81
N GLY A 225 1.56 24.70 2.72
CA GLY A 225 2.27 23.43 2.60
C GLY A 225 1.52 22.24 3.18
N ASN A 226 0.26 22.39 3.61
CA ASN A 226 -0.55 21.29 4.10
C ASN A 226 -1.43 20.67 3.02
N ILE A 227 -1.74 19.39 3.16
CA ILE A 227 -2.83 18.71 2.46
C ILE A 227 -3.98 18.61 3.46
N ARG A 228 -5.13 19.20 3.10
CA ARG A 228 -6.37 19.10 3.88
C ARG A 228 -7.38 18.25 3.12
N MET A 229 -7.82 17.16 3.74
CA MET A 229 -8.76 16.21 3.17
C MET A 229 -10.05 16.21 3.97
N VAL A 230 -11.19 16.10 3.28
CA VAL A 230 -12.50 16.02 3.91
C VAL A 230 -13.07 14.62 3.68
N VAL A 231 -13.17 13.80 4.73
CA VAL A 231 -13.80 12.47 4.66
C VAL A 231 -15.26 12.63 5.08
N SER A 232 -16.20 12.37 4.18
CA SER A 232 -17.62 12.50 4.46
C SER A 232 -18.48 11.70 3.49
N ARG A 233 -19.72 11.41 3.90
CA ARG A 233 -20.71 10.79 3.01
C ARG A 233 -21.25 11.78 1.98
N ARG A 234 -21.60 12.99 2.43
CA ARG A 234 -22.11 14.06 1.55
C ARG A 234 -20.95 14.85 0.95
N ASN A 235 -21.05 15.15 -0.36
CA ASN A 235 -20.06 15.95 -1.08
C ASN A 235 -20.05 17.41 -0.56
N PRO A 236 -18.95 17.88 0.05
CA PRO A 236 -18.84 19.25 0.54
C PRO A 236 -18.42 20.26 -0.55
N GLY A 237 -18.21 19.81 -1.79
CA GLY A 237 -17.86 20.67 -2.93
C GLY A 237 -16.37 21.04 -3.01
N VAL A 238 -15.47 20.25 -2.41
CA VAL A 238 -14.02 20.50 -2.39
C VAL A 238 -13.21 19.41 -3.10
N THR A 239 -12.06 19.78 -3.65
CA THR A 239 -11.16 18.94 -4.46
C THR A 239 -10.65 17.72 -3.70
N ASN A 240 -10.29 17.89 -2.43
CA ASN A 240 -9.74 16.84 -1.58
C ASN A 240 -10.82 16.10 -0.75
N TRP A 241 -12.05 16.02 -1.28
CA TRP A 241 -13.12 15.22 -0.67
C TRP A 241 -12.89 13.72 -0.87
N LEU A 242 -13.06 12.92 0.17
CA LEU A 242 -12.97 11.47 0.13
C LEU A 242 -14.33 10.85 0.49
N GLU A 243 -14.83 10.04 -0.43
CA GLU A 243 -16.16 9.44 -0.38
C GLU A 243 -16.19 8.24 0.57
N THR A 244 -17.09 8.22 1.56
CA THR A 244 -17.28 7.05 2.42
C THR A 244 -18.18 5.97 1.80
N LEU A 245 -18.82 6.23 0.65
CA LEU A 245 -19.66 5.26 -0.09
C LEU A 245 -20.72 4.57 0.78
N ASP A 246 -21.51 5.36 1.52
CA ASP A 246 -22.53 4.90 2.48
C ASP A 246 -22.00 4.05 3.65
N HIS A 247 -20.69 3.88 3.79
CA HIS A 247 -20.11 3.31 4.99
C HIS A 247 -20.14 4.33 6.13
N GLU A 248 -20.89 4.02 7.19
CA GLU A 248 -20.86 4.76 8.46
C GLU A 248 -19.55 4.55 9.21
N THR A 249 -18.91 3.39 9.02
CA THR A 249 -17.67 3.01 9.69
C THR A 249 -16.65 2.41 8.73
N GLY A 250 -15.37 2.67 8.99
CA GLY A 250 -14.27 2.16 8.18
C GLY A 250 -12.91 2.57 8.72
N PHE A 251 -11.87 2.31 7.93
CA PHE A 251 -10.47 2.57 8.30
C PHE A 251 -9.91 3.77 7.55
N LEU A 252 -9.07 4.52 8.25
CA LEU A 252 -8.27 5.64 7.77
C LEU A 252 -6.81 5.18 7.73
N GLN A 253 -6.11 5.38 6.62
CA GLN A 253 -4.73 4.95 6.51
C GLN A 253 -3.90 5.89 5.67
N PHE A 254 -2.83 6.42 6.28
CA PHE A 254 -1.74 7.05 5.56
C PHE A 254 -0.56 6.10 5.39
N ARG A 255 0.18 6.31 4.31
CA ARG A 255 1.51 5.76 4.10
C ARG A 255 2.45 6.82 3.53
N TRP A 256 3.67 6.81 4.03
CA TRP A 256 4.83 7.48 3.45
C TRP A 256 5.84 6.40 3.11
N GLN A 257 6.43 6.46 1.92
CA GLN A 257 7.40 5.47 1.47
C GLN A 257 8.67 6.13 0.98
N ARG A 258 9.76 5.36 1.07
CA ARG A 258 11.12 5.83 0.77
C ARG A 258 11.50 7.03 1.63
N VAL A 259 11.13 6.95 2.90
CA VAL A 259 11.45 7.95 3.91
C VAL A 259 12.93 7.84 4.27
N ASP A 260 13.68 8.92 4.07
CA ASP A 260 15.11 9.00 4.43
C ASP A 260 15.35 9.56 5.83
N GLN A 261 14.48 10.47 6.26
CA GLN A 261 14.54 11.11 7.57
C GLN A 261 13.35 10.66 8.40
N PRO A 262 13.55 10.23 9.65
CA PRO A 262 12.46 9.77 10.50
C PRO A 262 11.33 10.80 10.59
N LEU A 263 10.11 10.37 10.32
CA LEU A 263 8.92 11.18 10.58
C LEU A 263 8.61 11.20 12.07
N THR A 264 8.11 12.34 12.51
CA THR A 264 7.71 12.63 13.90
C THR A 264 6.21 12.87 13.97
N GLU A 265 5.69 13.09 15.19
CA GLU A 265 4.28 13.43 15.41
C GLU A 265 3.84 14.65 14.59
N SER A 266 4.68 15.68 14.45
CA SER A 266 4.35 16.90 13.70
C SER A 266 4.23 16.69 12.19
N ASP A 267 4.76 15.58 11.67
CA ASP A 267 4.59 15.17 10.26
C ASP A 267 3.28 14.39 10.03
N GLY A 268 2.55 14.12 11.12
CA GLY A 268 1.35 13.32 11.17
C GLY A 268 0.06 14.06 10.82
N PRO A 269 -1.04 13.30 10.68
CA PRO A 269 -2.36 13.88 10.48
C PRO A 269 -2.95 14.42 11.79
N HIS A 270 -3.50 15.62 11.74
CA HIS A 270 -4.45 16.14 12.71
C HIS A 270 -5.87 15.94 12.19
N VAL A 271 -6.80 15.51 13.07
CA VAL A 271 -8.17 15.15 12.69
C VAL A 271 -9.18 15.94 13.50
N GLU A 272 -10.12 16.58 12.82
CA GLU A 272 -11.25 17.30 13.41
C GLU A 272 -12.57 16.70 12.93
N LEU A 273 -13.47 16.35 13.86
CA LEU A 273 -14.84 15.95 13.57
C LEU A 273 -15.73 17.19 13.55
N ILE A 274 -16.39 17.44 12.42
CA ILE A 274 -17.24 18.61 12.21
C ILE A 274 -18.55 18.23 11.52
N ASP A 275 -19.49 19.18 11.45
CA ASP A 275 -20.62 19.05 10.54
C ASP A 275 -20.19 19.38 9.11
N VAL A 276 -20.70 18.63 8.12
CA VAL A 276 -20.43 18.84 6.68
C VAL A 276 -20.73 20.28 6.26
N ALA A 277 -21.77 20.89 6.85
CA ALA A 277 -22.15 22.27 6.55
C ALA A 277 -21.07 23.29 6.99
N ALA A 278 -20.27 22.96 8.02
CA ALA A 278 -19.22 23.81 8.56
C ALA A 278 -17.87 23.64 7.85
N VAL A 279 -17.74 22.76 6.84
CA VAL A 279 -16.46 22.50 6.14
C VAL A 279 -15.78 23.80 5.66
N HIS A 280 -16.56 24.77 5.19
CA HIS A 280 -16.04 26.06 4.71
C HIS A 280 -15.39 26.92 5.80
N GLU A 281 -15.76 26.73 7.07
CA GLU A 281 -15.22 27.43 8.24
C GLU A 281 -13.90 26.79 8.72
N HIS A 282 -13.73 25.49 8.49
CA HIS A 282 -12.58 24.70 8.93
C HIS A 282 -11.49 24.53 7.86
N LEU A 283 -11.72 25.01 6.63
CA LEU A 283 -10.72 25.01 5.57
C LEU A 283 -10.20 26.44 5.32
N PRO A 284 -9.00 26.80 5.80
CA PRO A 284 -8.42 28.15 5.61
C PRO A 284 -8.31 28.57 4.14
N TYR A 285 -8.22 27.59 3.24
CA TYR A 285 -8.12 27.76 1.79
C TYR A 285 -9.33 27.16 1.08
N TYR A 286 -10.52 27.30 1.67
CA TYR A 286 -11.76 26.74 1.12
C TYR A 286 -11.98 27.16 -0.33
N ASP A 287 -11.89 28.46 -0.64
CA ASP A 287 -12.20 28.98 -1.97
C ASP A 287 -11.32 28.40 -3.08
N SER A 288 -10.02 28.21 -2.81
CA SER A 288 -9.12 27.56 -3.79
C SER A 288 -9.31 26.05 -3.85
N ASN A 289 -9.85 25.43 -2.80
CA ASN A 289 -10.19 24.01 -2.77
C ASN A 289 -11.54 23.69 -3.44
N ARG A 290 -12.39 24.67 -3.73
CA ARG A 290 -13.69 24.41 -4.35
C ARG A 290 -13.55 23.75 -5.72
N ILE A 291 -14.44 22.80 -6.01
CA ILE A 291 -14.51 22.11 -7.29
C ILE A 291 -15.95 22.07 -7.80
N THR A 292 -16.14 22.21 -9.11
CA THR A 292 -17.47 22.04 -9.72
C THR A 292 -17.83 20.57 -9.85
N ALA A 293 -19.11 20.26 -10.06
CA ALA A 293 -19.55 18.89 -10.31
C ALA A 293 -18.88 18.30 -11.56
N GLU A 294 -18.75 19.08 -12.63
CA GLU A 294 -18.06 18.68 -13.87
C GLU A 294 -16.56 18.43 -13.63
N GLY A 295 -15.92 19.29 -12.81
CA GLY A 295 -14.52 19.12 -12.43
C GLY A 295 -14.30 17.83 -11.63
N PHE A 296 -15.19 17.53 -10.69
CA PHE A 296 -15.13 16.28 -9.93
C PHE A 296 -15.38 15.05 -10.83
N GLN A 297 -16.37 15.10 -11.72
CA GLN A 297 -16.63 14.06 -12.71
C GLN A 297 -15.41 13.81 -13.62
N ALA A 298 -14.72 14.87 -14.06
CA ALA A 298 -13.49 14.75 -14.85
C ALA A 298 -12.36 14.06 -14.07
N ARG A 299 -12.24 14.31 -12.76
CA ARG A 299 -11.29 13.58 -11.89
C ARG A 299 -11.61 12.09 -11.83
N ILE A 300 -12.89 11.74 -11.67
CA ILE A 300 -13.33 10.33 -11.68
C ILE A 300 -13.07 9.67 -13.04
N ALA A 301 -13.37 10.34 -14.15
CA ALA A 301 -13.08 9.82 -15.48
C ALA A 301 -11.58 9.57 -15.70
N ARG A 302 -10.72 10.51 -15.26
CA ARG A 302 -9.26 10.33 -15.30
C ARG A 302 -8.81 9.12 -14.48
N ARG A 303 -9.38 8.96 -13.29
CA ARG A 303 -9.10 7.84 -12.39
C ARG A 303 -9.42 6.50 -13.03
N GLN A 304 -10.61 6.37 -13.62
CA GLN A 304 -11.05 5.18 -14.35
C GLN A 304 -10.11 4.86 -15.52
N GLN A 305 -9.74 5.86 -16.32
CA GLN A 305 -8.79 5.69 -17.44
C GLN A 305 -7.41 5.22 -16.96
N GLN A 306 -6.88 5.83 -15.89
CA GLN A 306 -5.58 5.48 -15.33
C GLN A 306 -5.56 4.07 -14.72
N VAL A 307 -6.64 3.65 -14.05
CA VAL A 307 -6.76 2.29 -13.54
C VAL A 307 -6.88 1.29 -14.70
N ALA A 308 -7.73 1.57 -15.68
CA ALA A 308 -7.88 0.71 -16.86
C ALA A 308 -6.54 0.49 -17.58
N ALA A 309 -5.77 1.57 -17.82
CA ALA A 309 -4.46 1.49 -18.46
C ALA A 309 -3.45 0.61 -17.68
N ARG A 310 -3.53 0.59 -16.34
CA ARG A 310 -2.64 -0.20 -15.48
C ARG A 310 -3.04 -1.66 -15.35
N MET A 311 -4.33 -1.97 -15.52
CA MET A 311 -4.87 -3.33 -15.39
C MET A 311 -4.83 -4.11 -16.71
N LEU A 312 -4.53 -3.46 -17.84
CA LEU A 312 -4.12 -4.12 -19.07
C LEU A 312 -2.72 -4.72 -18.84
N GLY A 313 -2.70 -5.99 -18.42
CA GLY A 313 -1.48 -6.80 -18.26
C GLY A 313 -0.96 -7.32 -19.58
#